data_AF-A0A6B1IAC5-F1
#
_entry.id   AF-A0A6B1IAC5-F1
#
_cell.length_a   1.000
_cell.length_b   1.000
_cell.length_c   1.000
_cell.angle_alpha   90.00
_cell.angle_beta   90.00
_cell.angle_gamma   90.00
#
_symmetry.space_group_name_H-M   'P 1'
#
loop_
_entity.id
_entity.type
_entity.pdbx_description
1 polymer ?
#
loop_
_entity_poly.entity_id
_entity_poly.type
_entity_poly.pdbx_seq_one_letter_code
_entity_poly.pdbx_strand_id
1 'polypeptide(L)'
;MIQLLSAVVLLALASPSDGRADAVWATAAVARLNALLEAPHRESSGLADRLVSEHLALDEFAAATFGDYLEESLDAYRGLLSSPRFTHLVEHYRSRLARAYQHRLSADLAVQLASPDWRGLRLDSLEVNGQRGRAQLRALFATRSLGVEADLILADGTWKIAELKIDGRPVSSHYRRRYQSLIDSGHSPPVMEAQLAEREYVVLEDFAATWDGSQPMEWGPWKKKDRLKPVLYRVEGRPRRYMAARDSSHSVILGKFVHWNPRQYPIMTWCWRAAALPQGGNEFLDDANDSAAGLYVIFSKNWLGVPKQLKYVWSTTLPEGTVGRRDKIFRPWFFVVESGAANLGKWTFEVVDLEKHHREKLGGRPAKRTIGLGLLTDANSTRSYAEAYYADLRVWTREAFDGGRVVNHCGGLSVSNGAYSGENSQ
;
A
#
# COMPACT_ATOMS: atom_id res chain seq x y z
N MET A 1 -20.41 -19.18 12.04
CA MET A 1 -20.61 -19.26 13.51
C MET A 1 -19.50 -18.55 14.32
N ILE A 2 -18.73 -17.66 13.69
CA ILE A 2 -18.06 -16.47 14.26
C ILE A 2 -18.19 -15.42 13.14
N GLN A 3 -19.43 -15.11 12.74
CA GLN A 3 -19.70 -13.84 12.06
C GLN A 3 -19.68 -12.84 13.20
N LEU A 4 -18.52 -12.19 13.33
CA LEU A 4 -18.12 -11.53 14.55
C LEU A 4 -19.11 -10.45 14.95
N LEU A 5 -19.64 -10.70 16.14
CA LEU A 5 -20.11 -9.73 17.12
C LEU A 5 -18.98 -8.74 17.45
N SER A 6 -18.59 -7.93 16.47
CA SER A 6 -17.75 -6.75 16.66
C SER A 6 -18.66 -5.63 17.13
N ALA A 7 -19.18 -5.78 18.34
CA ALA A 7 -19.95 -4.75 19.02
C ALA A 7 -19.07 -3.50 19.24
N VAL A 8 -19.41 -2.43 18.53
CA VAL A 8 -20.03 -1.28 19.18
C VAL A 8 -19.60 -1.06 20.63
N VAL A 9 -18.88 0.04 20.87
CA VAL A 9 -19.29 1.13 21.77
C VAL A 9 -18.59 2.35 21.22
N LEU A 10 -19.34 3.26 20.60
CA LEU A 10 -18.81 4.55 20.22
C LEU A 10 -19.59 5.61 20.95
N LEU A 11 -18.98 6.06 22.04
CA LEU A 11 -19.47 7.15 22.85
C LEU A 11 -19.28 8.44 22.05
N ALA A 12 -20.39 9.13 21.74
CA ALA A 12 -20.36 10.49 21.25
C ALA A 12 -19.97 11.42 22.40
N LEU A 13 -18.66 11.56 22.64
CA LEU A 13 -18.10 12.44 23.66
C LEU A 13 -17.77 13.78 23.02
N ALA A 14 -18.71 14.73 23.07
CA ALA A 14 -18.29 16.13 23.08
C ALA A 14 -17.44 16.32 24.35
N SER A 15 -16.27 16.94 24.24
CA SER A 15 -15.50 17.34 25.41
C SER A 15 -16.43 18.11 26.36
N PRO A 16 -16.48 17.75 27.65
CA PRO A 16 -17.20 18.58 28.61
C PRO A 16 -16.61 19.99 28.54
N SER A 17 -17.45 21.02 28.60
CA SER A 17 -17.02 22.42 28.60
C SER A 17 -15.94 22.71 29.65
N ASP A 18 -15.90 21.89 30.70
CA ASP A 18 -15.05 22.05 31.88
C ASP A 18 -13.96 20.95 31.98
N GLY A 19 -13.80 20.09 30.97
CA GLY A 19 -12.72 19.08 30.89
C GLY A 19 -12.84 17.86 31.82
N ARG A 20 -13.90 17.77 32.66
CA ARG A 20 -14.12 16.63 33.56
C ARG A 20 -14.92 15.50 32.90
N ALA A 21 -14.32 14.32 32.74
CA ALA A 21 -15.07 13.10 32.45
C ALA A 21 -15.70 12.57 33.74
N ASP A 22 -17.00 12.82 33.91
CA ASP A 22 -17.78 12.29 35.03
C ASP A 22 -18.95 11.42 34.51
N ALA A 23 -19.69 10.83 35.46
CA ALA A 23 -20.82 9.96 35.12
C ALA A 23 -21.94 10.70 34.34
N VAL A 24 -22.10 12.01 34.54
CA VAL A 24 -23.11 12.83 33.84
C VAL A 24 -22.76 12.93 32.36
N TRP A 25 -21.50 13.27 32.07
CA TRP A 25 -20.99 13.33 30.72
C TRP A 25 -21.10 12.00 29.97
N ALA A 26 -20.69 10.89 30.59
CA ALA A 26 -20.76 9.57 29.94
C ALA A 26 -22.21 9.12 29.72
N THR A 27 -23.12 9.41 30.66
CA THR A 27 -24.55 9.14 30.51
C THR A 27 -25.14 9.94 29.34
N ALA A 28 -24.80 11.22 29.22
CA ALA A 28 -25.25 12.06 28.10
C ALA A 28 -24.72 11.55 26.74
N ALA A 29 -23.50 11.04 26.69
CA ALA A 29 -22.93 10.44 25.48
C ALA A 29 -23.67 9.16 25.06
N VAL A 30 -23.98 8.28 26.01
CA VAL A 30 -24.80 7.09 25.76
C VAL A 30 -26.20 7.47 25.26
N ALA A 31 -26.83 8.47 25.88
CA ALA A 31 -28.14 8.95 25.47
C ALA A 31 -28.14 9.51 24.03
N ARG A 32 -27.11 10.28 23.65
CA ARG A 32 -26.95 10.79 22.27
C ARG A 32 -26.84 9.65 21.26
N LEU A 33 -26.06 8.61 21.55
CA LEU A 33 -25.95 7.47 20.65
C LEU A 33 -27.29 6.72 20.53
N ASN A 34 -27.98 6.49 21.65
CA ASN A 34 -29.27 5.82 21.64
C ASN A 34 -30.29 6.60 20.80
N ALA A 35 -30.32 7.93 20.90
CA ALA A 35 -31.17 8.77 20.05
C ALA A 35 -30.82 8.63 18.55
N LEU A 36 -29.53 8.57 18.20
CA LEU A 36 -29.10 8.30 16.83
C LEU A 36 -29.51 6.91 16.34
N LEU A 37 -29.48 5.92 17.22
CA LEU A 37 -29.96 4.56 16.98
C LEU A 37 -31.48 4.44 16.94
N GLU A 38 -32.24 5.45 17.34
CA GLU A 38 -33.71 5.44 17.22
C GLU A 38 -34.19 6.17 15.97
N ALA A 39 -33.31 6.91 15.29
CA ALA A 39 -33.65 7.68 14.10
C ALA A 39 -34.17 6.77 12.95
N PRO A 40 -35.24 7.17 12.23
CA PRO A 40 -35.88 6.36 11.18
C PRO A 40 -35.08 6.25 9.87
N HIS A 41 -34.19 7.19 9.59
CA HIS A 41 -33.30 7.17 8.42
C HIS A 41 -31.85 7.27 8.87
N ARG A 42 -31.24 6.12 9.17
CA ARG A 42 -29.85 6.07 9.63
C ARG A 42 -28.92 5.91 8.44
N GLU A 43 -28.16 6.95 8.11
CA GLU A 43 -26.95 6.77 7.30
C GLU A 43 -25.84 6.14 8.16
N SER A 44 -25.88 4.82 8.29
CA SER A 44 -24.96 4.07 9.16
C SER A 44 -23.49 4.25 8.78
N SER A 45 -23.17 4.43 7.49
CA SER A 45 -21.79 4.62 7.03
C SER A 45 -21.21 5.97 7.49
N GLY A 46 -21.89 7.08 7.20
CA GLY A 46 -21.41 8.40 7.59
C GLY A 46 -21.38 8.59 9.12
N LEU A 47 -22.31 7.96 9.84
CA LEU A 47 -22.25 7.91 11.30
C LEU A 47 -21.03 7.10 11.80
N ALA A 48 -20.77 5.93 11.21
CA ALA A 48 -19.63 5.10 11.58
C ALA A 48 -18.30 5.84 11.40
N ASP A 49 -18.10 6.45 10.23
CA ASP A 49 -16.86 7.19 9.92
C ASP A 49 -16.61 8.31 10.93
N ARG A 50 -17.64 9.12 11.23
CA ARG A 50 -17.54 10.19 12.25
C ARG A 50 -17.16 9.63 13.59
N LEU A 51 -17.91 8.65 14.08
CA LEU A 51 -17.69 8.09 15.41
C LEU A 51 -16.27 7.51 15.56
N VAL A 52 -15.80 6.75 14.58
CA VAL A 52 -14.44 6.18 14.60
C VAL A 52 -13.39 7.28 14.59
N SER A 53 -13.54 8.28 13.71
CA SER A 53 -12.56 9.36 13.55
C SER A 53 -12.47 10.31 14.75
N GLU A 54 -13.60 10.59 15.39
CA GLU A 54 -13.69 11.57 16.48
C GLU A 54 -13.36 10.95 17.84
N HIS A 55 -13.68 9.66 18.04
CA HIS A 55 -13.70 9.06 19.38
C HIS A 55 -12.72 7.93 19.61
N LEU A 56 -12.12 7.33 18.57
CA LEU A 56 -11.07 6.34 18.79
C LEU A 56 -9.69 7.00 18.86
N ALA A 57 -8.88 6.55 19.81
CA ALA A 57 -7.44 6.75 19.76
C ALA A 57 -6.86 5.75 18.75
N LEU A 58 -6.96 6.09 17.48
CA LEU A 58 -6.61 5.19 16.37
C LEU A 58 -5.17 4.68 16.45
N ASP A 59 -4.24 5.50 16.92
CA ASP A 59 -2.83 5.11 17.10
C ASP A 59 -2.67 4.02 18.18
N GLU A 60 -3.40 4.12 19.29
CA GLU A 60 -3.41 3.09 20.35
C GLU A 60 -4.01 1.79 19.81
N PHE A 61 -5.13 1.87 19.09
CA PHE A 61 -5.74 0.71 18.43
C PHE A 61 -4.79 0.07 17.42
N ALA A 62 -4.11 0.87 16.60
CA ALA A 62 -3.17 0.41 15.59
C ALA A 62 -1.96 -0.27 16.27
N ALA A 63 -1.36 0.34 17.29
CA ALA A 63 -0.27 -0.26 18.06
C ALA A 63 -0.72 -1.57 18.73
N ALA A 64 -1.88 -1.56 19.38
CA ALA A 64 -2.46 -2.74 20.01
C ALA A 64 -2.81 -3.85 19.00
N THR A 65 -3.02 -3.54 17.72
CA THR A 65 -3.40 -4.53 16.68
C THR A 65 -2.19 -5.04 15.90
N PHE A 66 -1.32 -4.14 15.48
CA PHE A 66 -0.22 -4.43 14.55
C PHE A 66 1.13 -4.59 15.25
N GLY A 67 1.29 -4.10 16.49
CA GLY A 67 2.58 -4.10 17.18
C GLY A 67 3.67 -3.47 16.32
N ASP A 68 4.83 -4.14 16.25
CA ASP A 68 5.99 -3.68 15.49
C ASP A 68 5.96 -4.08 14.00
N TYR A 69 4.82 -4.58 13.49
CA TYR A 69 4.66 -5.05 12.10
C TYR A 69 5.19 -4.05 11.07
N LEU A 70 4.92 -2.76 11.26
CA LEU A 70 5.30 -1.73 10.31
C LEU A 70 6.83 -1.54 10.30
N GLU A 71 7.42 -1.40 11.47
CA GLU A 71 8.85 -1.23 11.68
C GLU A 71 9.63 -2.44 11.17
N GLU A 72 9.17 -3.65 11.46
CA GLU A 72 9.73 -4.91 10.96
C GLU A 72 9.63 -5.01 9.43
N SER A 73 8.48 -4.62 8.86
CA SER A 73 8.26 -4.64 7.41
C SER A 73 9.15 -3.67 6.64
N LEU A 74 9.62 -2.61 7.30
CA LEU A 74 10.47 -1.57 6.72
C LEU A 74 11.95 -1.70 7.12
N ASP A 75 12.32 -2.69 7.94
CA ASP A 75 13.66 -2.80 8.51
C ASP A 75 14.77 -2.90 7.45
N ALA A 76 14.47 -3.51 6.30
CA ALA A 76 15.36 -3.56 5.15
C ALA A 76 15.86 -2.16 4.69
N TYR A 77 15.10 -1.10 4.95
CA TYR A 77 15.45 0.28 4.60
C TYR A 77 16.23 1.01 5.70
N ARG A 78 16.24 0.51 6.94
CA ARG A 78 16.93 1.16 8.08
C ARG A 78 18.43 1.36 7.82
N GLY A 79 19.07 0.39 7.16
CA GLY A 79 20.48 0.48 6.75
C GLY A 79 20.72 1.05 5.35
N LEU A 80 19.65 1.39 4.62
CA LEU A 80 19.74 1.93 3.26
C LEU A 80 19.45 3.44 3.20
N LEU A 81 18.74 3.98 4.20
CA LEU A 81 18.34 5.37 4.28
C LEU A 81 19.03 6.09 5.43
N SER A 82 19.24 7.40 5.27
CA SER A 82 19.57 8.27 6.40
C SER A 82 18.41 8.31 7.40
N SER A 83 18.69 8.57 8.67
CA SER A 83 17.66 8.60 9.72
C SER A 83 16.45 9.50 9.37
N PRO A 84 16.62 10.75 8.86
CA PRO A 84 15.47 11.57 8.49
C PRO A 84 14.61 10.96 7.37
N ARG A 85 15.24 10.34 6.36
CA ARG A 85 14.52 9.66 5.27
C ARG A 85 13.81 8.41 5.80
N PHE A 86 14.46 7.62 6.64
CA PHE A 86 13.83 6.44 7.24
C PHE A 86 12.63 6.81 8.11
N THR A 87 12.75 7.82 8.98
CA THR A 87 11.62 8.33 9.78
C THR A 87 10.48 8.79 8.89
N HIS A 88 10.75 9.57 7.82
CA HIS A 88 9.72 9.99 6.89
C HIS A 88 9.00 8.81 6.21
N LEU A 89 9.76 7.77 5.83
CA LEU A 89 9.19 6.55 5.24
C LEU A 89 8.24 5.83 6.21
N VAL A 90 8.67 5.69 7.47
CA VAL A 90 7.85 5.07 8.52
C VAL A 90 6.57 5.89 8.75
N GLU A 91 6.65 7.22 8.88
CA GLU A 91 5.46 8.06 9.05
C GLU A 91 4.51 8.00 7.86
N HIS A 92 5.05 7.92 6.63
CA HIS A 92 4.26 7.76 5.42
C HIS A 92 3.40 6.50 5.49
N TYR A 93 4.00 5.35 5.78
CA TYR A 93 3.27 4.09 5.86
C TYR A 93 2.42 3.96 7.12
N ARG A 94 2.83 4.54 8.26
CA ARG A 94 2.00 4.61 9.47
C ARG A 94 0.70 5.35 9.19
N SER A 95 0.78 6.49 8.53
CA SER A 95 -0.38 7.29 8.13
C SER A 95 -1.33 6.52 7.18
N ARG A 96 -0.77 5.74 6.24
CA ARG A 96 -1.57 4.92 5.31
C ARG A 96 -2.24 3.75 6.01
N LEU A 97 -1.51 3.04 6.86
CA LEU A 97 -2.02 1.94 7.66
C LEU A 97 -3.14 2.41 8.60
N ALA A 98 -2.95 3.54 9.29
CA ALA A 98 -3.96 4.15 10.15
C ALA A 98 -5.26 4.45 9.36
N ARG A 99 -5.16 5.12 8.19
CA ARG A 99 -6.34 5.39 7.34
C ARG A 99 -7.04 4.12 6.87
N ALA A 100 -6.30 3.11 6.43
CA ALA A 100 -6.87 1.84 6.01
C ALA A 100 -7.56 1.13 7.17
N TYR A 101 -6.98 1.19 8.37
CA TYR A 101 -7.55 0.59 9.56
C TYR A 101 -8.80 1.33 10.03
N GLN A 102 -8.81 2.66 10.01
CA GLN A 102 -9.98 3.48 10.28
C GLN A 102 -11.15 3.10 9.34
N HIS A 103 -10.88 2.96 8.04
CA HIS A 103 -11.88 2.53 7.08
C HIS A 103 -12.43 1.14 7.41
N ARG A 104 -11.57 0.19 7.78
CA ARG A 104 -12.00 -1.15 8.23
C ARG A 104 -12.91 -1.07 9.47
N LEU A 105 -12.47 -0.35 10.50
CA LEU A 105 -13.24 -0.18 11.74
C LEU A 105 -14.61 0.45 11.45
N SER A 106 -14.65 1.46 10.58
CA SER A 106 -15.87 2.16 10.22
C SER A 106 -16.82 1.27 9.40
N ALA A 107 -16.29 0.50 8.44
CA ALA A 107 -17.08 -0.45 7.66
C ALA A 107 -17.71 -1.54 8.55
N ASP A 108 -16.91 -2.16 9.42
CA ASP A 108 -17.38 -3.22 10.31
C ASP A 108 -18.42 -2.68 11.32
N LEU A 109 -18.26 -1.43 11.78
CA LEU A 109 -19.24 -0.74 12.62
C LEU A 109 -20.52 -0.36 11.87
N ALA A 110 -20.42 0.11 10.63
CA ALA A 110 -21.57 0.52 9.83
C ALA A 110 -22.55 -0.66 9.66
N VAL A 111 -22.02 -1.87 9.47
CA VAL A 111 -22.81 -3.11 9.45
C VAL A 111 -23.59 -3.31 10.76
N GLN A 112 -22.99 -3.01 11.90
CA GLN A 112 -23.66 -3.12 13.20
C GLN A 112 -24.70 -2.02 13.41
N LEU A 113 -24.39 -0.77 13.07
CA LEU A 113 -25.31 0.37 13.17
C LEU A 113 -26.57 0.16 12.31
N ALA A 114 -26.44 -0.55 11.18
CA ALA A 114 -27.54 -0.95 10.32
C ALA A 114 -28.37 -2.12 10.86
N SER A 115 -27.91 -2.83 11.90
CA SER A 115 -28.63 -3.97 12.47
C SER A 115 -29.91 -3.52 13.20
N PRO A 116 -31.10 -4.05 12.84
CA PRO A 116 -32.35 -3.70 13.50
C PRO A 116 -32.45 -4.29 14.92
N ASP A 117 -31.60 -5.26 15.24
CA ASP A 117 -31.60 -5.92 16.54
C ASP A 117 -30.96 -5.05 17.63
N TRP A 118 -30.06 -4.14 17.27
CA TRP A 118 -29.35 -3.31 18.23
C TRP A 118 -30.23 -2.14 18.66
N ARG A 119 -30.58 -2.13 19.96
CA ARG A 119 -31.52 -1.19 20.58
C ARG A 119 -30.85 -0.03 21.29
N GLY A 120 -29.58 -0.17 21.66
CA GLY A 120 -28.85 0.90 22.35
C GLY A 120 -27.69 0.41 23.19
N LEU A 121 -27.13 1.34 23.95
CA LEU A 121 -26.14 1.13 24.99
C LEU A 121 -26.69 1.56 26.35
N ARG A 122 -26.17 0.94 27.40
CA ARG A 122 -26.36 1.40 28.78
C ARG A 122 -25.02 1.53 29.47
N LEU A 123 -24.78 2.65 30.14
CA LEU A 123 -23.64 2.82 31.03
C LEU A 123 -23.96 2.11 32.36
N ASP A 124 -23.10 1.19 32.77
CA ASP A 124 -23.18 0.53 34.08
C ASP A 124 -22.28 1.25 35.09
N SER A 125 -21.03 1.60 34.72
CA SER A 125 -20.13 2.39 35.56
C SER A 125 -19.11 3.18 34.75
N LEU A 126 -18.55 4.22 35.36
CA LEU A 126 -17.40 4.97 34.85
C LEU A 126 -16.42 5.23 36.01
N GLU A 127 -15.17 4.86 35.79
CA GLU A 127 -14.04 5.19 36.68
C GLU A 127 -13.08 6.09 35.91
N VAL A 128 -12.63 7.18 36.54
CA VAL A 128 -11.65 8.11 35.94
C VAL A 128 -10.55 8.39 36.94
N ASN A 129 -9.30 8.24 36.49
CA ASN A 129 -8.11 8.53 37.27
C ASN A 129 -7.11 9.32 36.41
N GLY A 130 -7.03 10.63 36.67
CA GLY A 130 -6.20 11.55 35.90
C GLY A 130 -6.61 11.57 34.43
N GLN A 131 -5.69 11.16 33.55
CA GLN A 131 -5.87 11.15 32.09
C GLN A 131 -6.33 9.79 31.55
N ARG A 132 -6.74 8.86 32.41
CA ARG A 132 -7.26 7.55 32.03
C ARG A 132 -8.62 7.31 32.64
N GLY A 133 -9.44 6.52 31.96
CA GLY A 133 -10.73 6.10 32.47
C GLY A 133 -11.10 4.71 32.00
N ARG A 134 -12.10 4.12 32.65
CA ARG A 134 -12.70 2.86 32.26
C ARG A 134 -14.21 2.97 32.39
N ALA A 135 -14.91 2.73 31.29
CA ALA A 135 -16.36 2.64 31.29
C ALA A 135 -16.80 1.18 31.15
N GLN A 136 -17.72 0.74 32.00
CA GLN A 136 -18.43 -0.53 31.85
C GLN A 136 -19.80 -0.24 31.27
N LEU A 137 -20.15 -0.92 30.19
CA LEU A 137 -21.38 -0.73 29.44
C LEU A 137 -22.04 -2.07 29.10
N ARG A 138 -23.30 -2.00 28.70
CA ARG A 138 -23.99 -3.10 28.01
C ARG A 138 -24.55 -2.64 26.68
N ALA A 139 -24.24 -3.40 25.63
CA ALA A 139 -24.94 -3.28 24.36
C ALA A 139 -26.24 -4.07 24.41
N LEU A 140 -27.36 -3.42 24.15
CA LEU A 140 -28.71 -3.98 24.26
C LEU A 140 -29.20 -4.41 22.88
N PHE A 141 -29.45 -5.70 22.70
CA PHE A 141 -30.06 -6.26 21.49
C PHE A 141 -31.48 -6.78 21.80
N ALA A 142 -32.27 -7.02 20.76
CA ALA A 142 -33.65 -7.49 20.88
C ALA A 142 -33.81 -8.74 21.77
N THR A 143 -32.83 -9.66 21.75
CA THR A 143 -32.91 -10.96 22.44
C THR A 143 -31.80 -11.20 23.47
N ARG A 144 -30.86 -10.25 23.63
CA ARG A 144 -29.69 -10.41 24.51
C ARG A 144 -29.03 -9.08 24.84
N SER A 145 -28.11 -9.09 25.79
CA SER A 145 -27.15 -8.01 26.01
C SER A 145 -25.72 -8.54 25.95
N LEU A 146 -24.77 -7.71 25.51
CA LEU A 146 -23.34 -8.00 25.54
C LEU A 146 -22.65 -7.04 26.51
N GLY A 147 -21.69 -7.55 27.29
CA GLY A 147 -20.84 -6.72 28.14
C GLY A 147 -19.82 -5.99 27.28
N VAL A 148 -19.67 -4.68 27.49
CA VAL A 148 -18.64 -3.88 26.81
C VAL A 148 -17.84 -3.08 27.82
N GLU A 149 -16.53 -3.19 27.74
CA GLU A 149 -15.59 -2.37 28.49
C GLU A 149 -14.88 -1.43 27.51
N ALA A 150 -14.80 -0.16 27.86
CA ALA A 150 -14.03 0.84 27.12
C ALA A 150 -12.92 1.40 28.01
N ASP A 151 -11.67 1.18 27.60
CA ASP A 151 -10.51 1.85 28.21
C ASP A 151 -10.38 3.23 27.52
N LEU A 152 -10.37 4.30 28.31
CA LEU A 152 -10.40 5.69 27.86
C LEU A 152 -9.09 6.41 28.17
N ILE A 153 -8.68 7.31 27.28
CA ILE A 153 -7.54 8.21 27.47
C ILE A 153 -7.92 9.65 27.15
N LEU A 154 -7.34 10.61 27.87
CA LEU A 154 -7.44 12.03 27.54
C LEU A 154 -6.26 12.40 26.62
N ALA A 155 -6.54 12.63 25.34
CA ALA A 155 -5.56 13.03 24.34
C ALA A 155 -6.00 14.35 23.69
N ASP A 156 -5.10 15.35 23.65
CA ASP A 156 -5.37 16.67 23.09
C ASP A 156 -6.66 17.34 23.62
N GLY A 157 -6.88 17.22 24.94
CA GLY A 157 -8.07 17.78 25.60
C GLY A 157 -9.39 17.06 25.28
N THR A 158 -9.33 15.92 24.58
CA THR A 158 -10.50 15.12 24.20
C THR A 158 -10.36 13.70 24.73
N TRP A 159 -11.41 13.18 25.36
CA TRP A 159 -11.45 11.79 25.78
C TRP A 159 -11.71 10.89 24.58
N LYS A 160 -10.83 9.92 24.39
CA LYS A 160 -10.88 8.92 23.32
C LYS A 160 -10.86 7.52 23.89
N ILE A 161 -11.42 6.58 23.15
CA ILE A 161 -11.39 5.16 23.46
C ILE A 161 -10.08 4.59 22.92
N ALA A 162 -9.25 4.04 23.80
CA ALA A 162 -7.96 3.41 23.47
C ALA A 162 -8.08 1.91 23.24
N GLU A 163 -9.08 1.26 23.84
CA GLU A 163 -9.40 -0.16 23.60
C GLU A 163 -10.88 -0.41 23.92
N LEU A 164 -11.46 -1.38 23.21
CA LEU A 164 -12.78 -1.92 23.49
C LEU A 164 -12.68 -3.42 23.77
N LYS A 165 -13.37 -3.91 24.80
CA LYS A 165 -13.50 -5.34 25.07
C LYS A 165 -14.96 -5.73 25.02
N ILE A 166 -15.29 -6.73 24.22
CA ILE A 166 -16.65 -7.25 24.09
C ILE A 166 -16.65 -8.63 24.73
N ASP A 167 -17.45 -8.81 25.78
CA ASP A 167 -17.44 -10.01 26.63
C ASP A 167 -16.01 -10.42 27.04
N GLY A 168 -15.22 -9.42 27.44
CA GLY A 168 -13.82 -9.58 27.88
C GLY A 168 -12.79 -9.78 26.76
N ARG A 169 -13.19 -9.75 25.48
CA ARG A 169 -12.28 -9.96 24.34
C ARG A 169 -11.91 -8.62 23.70
N PRO A 170 -10.61 -8.22 23.66
CA PRO A 170 -10.19 -6.99 23.02
C PRO A 170 -10.51 -6.98 21.52
N VAL A 171 -10.98 -5.84 21.03
CA VAL A 171 -11.25 -5.61 19.60
C VAL A 171 -9.94 -5.62 18.82
N SER A 172 -8.87 -5.02 19.35
CA SER A 172 -7.53 -5.10 18.74
C SER A 172 -7.07 -6.54 18.52
N SER A 173 -7.32 -7.43 19.49
CA SER A 173 -6.99 -8.85 19.40
C SER A 173 -7.83 -9.59 18.36
N HIS A 174 -9.06 -9.15 18.11
CA HIS A 174 -9.86 -9.67 17.00
C HIS A 174 -9.18 -9.35 15.66
N TYR A 175 -8.83 -8.09 15.41
CA TYR A 175 -8.20 -7.68 14.16
C TYR A 175 -6.80 -8.26 13.99
N ARG A 176 -6.01 -8.36 15.06
CA ARG A 176 -4.73 -9.08 15.03
C ARG A 176 -4.92 -10.51 14.55
N ARG A 177 -5.87 -11.26 15.12
CA ARG A 177 -6.19 -12.63 14.67
C ARG A 177 -6.66 -12.67 13.21
N ARG A 178 -7.49 -11.72 12.79
CA ARG A 178 -7.99 -11.64 11.41
C ARG A 178 -6.84 -11.48 10.40
N TYR A 179 -5.83 -10.68 10.73
CA TYR A 179 -4.70 -10.38 9.84
C TYR A 179 -3.40 -11.09 10.23
N GLN A 180 -3.45 -12.06 11.14
CA GLN A 180 -2.29 -12.76 11.70
C GLN A 180 -1.40 -13.35 10.60
N SER A 181 -2.01 -13.98 9.58
CA SER A 181 -1.23 -14.55 8.48
C SER A 181 -0.42 -13.51 7.71
N LEU A 182 -0.89 -12.26 7.59
CA LEU A 182 -0.16 -11.20 6.88
C LEU A 182 0.97 -10.64 7.75
N ILE A 183 0.68 -10.46 9.04
CA ILE A 183 1.66 -10.04 10.05
C ILE A 183 2.82 -11.05 10.07
N ASP A 184 2.51 -12.35 10.15
CA ASP A 184 3.52 -13.40 10.31
C ASP A 184 4.27 -13.73 9.00
N SER A 185 3.64 -13.54 7.84
CA SER A 185 4.26 -13.90 6.56
C SER A 185 5.18 -12.82 5.99
N GLY A 186 5.28 -11.66 6.66
CA GLY A 186 6.15 -10.55 6.25
C GLY A 186 5.81 -10.04 4.86
N HIS A 187 4.51 -9.94 4.53
CA HIS A 187 4.03 -9.18 3.36
C HIS A 187 4.14 -7.68 3.64
N SER A 188 4.45 -6.91 2.60
CA SER A 188 4.70 -5.48 2.74
C SER A 188 3.43 -4.68 3.09
N PRO A 189 3.58 -3.49 3.70
CA PRO A 189 2.45 -2.67 4.19
C PRO A 189 1.34 -2.44 3.16
N PRO A 190 1.62 -2.24 1.84
CA PRO A 190 0.55 -2.12 0.86
C PRO A 190 -0.43 -3.29 0.80
N VAL A 191 0.02 -4.51 1.11
CA VAL A 191 -0.85 -5.71 1.16
C VAL A 191 -1.80 -5.61 2.35
N MET A 192 -1.30 -5.19 3.51
CA MET A 192 -2.12 -4.93 4.70
C MET A 192 -3.16 -3.83 4.41
N GLU A 193 -2.73 -2.71 3.79
CA GLU A 193 -3.65 -1.64 3.40
C GLU A 193 -4.75 -2.11 2.44
N ALA A 194 -4.42 -3.00 1.49
CA ALA A 194 -5.41 -3.55 0.56
C ALA A 194 -6.43 -4.44 1.27
N GLN A 195 -5.95 -5.29 2.20
CA GLN A 195 -6.78 -6.22 2.96
C GLN A 195 -7.69 -5.49 3.95
N LEU A 196 -7.17 -4.48 4.67
CA LEU A 196 -7.97 -3.62 5.53
C LEU A 196 -9.04 -2.86 4.74
N ALA A 197 -8.70 -2.36 3.56
CA ALA A 197 -9.66 -1.66 2.69
C ALA A 197 -10.56 -2.60 1.86
N GLU A 198 -10.42 -3.94 1.98
CA GLU A 198 -11.10 -4.93 1.12
C GLU A 198 -10.97 -4.62 -0.39
N ARG A 199 -9.81 -4.10 -0.79
CA ARG A 199 -9.52 -3.80 -2.19
C ARG A 199 -9.16 -5.08 -2.94
N GLU A 200 -9.67 -5.16 -4.17
CA GLU A 200 -9.29 -6.20 -5.13
C GLU A 200 -7.88 -5.99 -5.72
N TYR A 201 -7.17 -4.94 -5.31
CA TYR A 201 -5.82 -4.63 -5.76
C TYR A 201 -4.93 -4.08 -4.65
N VAL A 202 -3.63 -4.25 -4.84
CA VAL A 202 -2.55 -3.70 -4.02
C VAL A 202 -1.81 -2.64 -4.84
N VAL A 203 -1.59 -1.46 -4.27
CA VAL A 203 -0.71 -0.42 -4.84
C VAL A 203 0.71 -0.69 -4.38
N LEU A 204 1.52 -1.34 -5.21
CA LEU A 204 2.91 -1.67 -4.85
C LEU A 204 3.81 -0.42 -4.87
N GLU A 205 3.52 0.54 -5.73
CA GLU A 205 4.24 1.81 -5.82
C GLU A 205 3.39 2.89 -6.51
N ASP A 206 3.30 4.06 -5.87
CA ASP A 206 2.67 5.30 -6.39
C ASP A 206 3.61 6.53 -6.28
N PHE A 207 4.85 6.30 -5.83
CA PHE A 207 5.94 7.26 -5.57
C PHE A 207 5.58 8.35 -4.55
N ALA A 208 4.46 8.22 -3.82
CA ALA A 208 4.00 9.22 -2.86
C ALA A 208 4.86 9.32 -1.59
N ALA A 209 5.65 8.29 -1.29
CA ALA A 209 6.58 8.29 -0.15
C ALA A 209 7.82 9.18 -0.37
N THR A 210 8.12 9.58 -1.61
CA THR A 210 9.31 10.37 -1.95
C THR A 210 8.93 11.80 -2.30
N TRP A 211 9.71 12.77 -1.81
CA TRP A 211 9.55 14.18 -2.18
C TRP A 211 9.81 14.43 -3.68
N ASP A 212 9.13 15.45 -4.21
CA ASP A 212 9.31 15.94 -5.57
C ASP A 212 10.77 16.37 -5.82
N GLY A 213 11.30 16.06 -7.00
CA GLY A 213 12.70 16.26 -7.40
C GLY A 213 13.74 15.34 -6.72
N SER A 214 13.34 14.54 -5.73
CA SER A 214 14.26 13.70 -4.95
C SER A 214 14.47 12.32 -5.56
N GLN A 215 15.58 11.68 -5.20
CA GLN A 215 15.77 10.26 -5.49
C GLN A 215 14.71 9.41 -4.76
N PRO A 216 14.17 8.38 -5.41
CA PRO A 216 13.14 7.51 -4.84
C PRO A 216 13.63 6.81 -3.56
N MET A 217 12.92 7.01 -2.44
CA MET A 217 13.35 6.55 -1.11
C MET A 217 13.38 5.03 -0.96
N GLU A 218 12.44 4.34 -1.62
CA GLU A 218 12.31 2.89 -1.48
C GLU A 218 13.03 2.12 -2.59
N TRP A 219 13.79 2.83 -3.42
CA TRP A 219 14.46 2.29 -4.58
C TRP A 219 15.96 2.55 -4.50
N GLY A 220 16.76 1.49 -4.62
CA GLY A 220 18.21 1.61 -4.53
C GLY A 220 18.94 0.67 -5.49
N PRO A 221 20.24 0.90 -5.75
CA PRO A 221 21.04 0.04 -6.62
C PRO A 221 21.00 -1.42 -6.15
N TRP A 222 20.40 -2.28 -6.96
CA TRP A 222 20.14 -3.69 -6.58
C TRP A 222 21.44 -4.49 -6.38
N LYS A 223 22.48 -4.17 -7.16
CA LYS A 223 23.79 -4.84 -7.07
C LYS A 223 24.75 -3.97 -6.27
N LYS A 224 25.52 -4.59 -5.38
CA LYS A 224 26.56 -3.92 -4.58
C LYS A 224 27.52 -3.08 -5.44
N LYS A 225 27.91 -3.59 -6.62
CA LYS A 225 28.82 -2.90 -7.55
C LYS A 225 28.25 -1.61 -8.14
N ASP A 226 26.93 -1.46 -8.19
CA ASP A 226 26.27 -0.31 -8.80
C ASP A 226 25.99 0.80 -7.76
N ARG A 227 26.33 0.58 -6.47
CA ARG A 227 26.09 1.54 -5.38
C ARG A 227 26.86 2.86 -5.50
N LEU A 228 27.99 2.86 -6.21
CA LEU A 228 28.82 4.04 -6.43
C LEU A 228 28.50 4.75 -7.75
N LYS A 229 27.62 4.18 -8.58
CA LYS A 229 27.24 4.79 -9.85
C LYS A 229 26.22 5.92 -9.61
N PRO A 230 26.21 6.97 -10.44
CA PRO A 230 25.16 7.97 -10.42
C PRO A 230 23.78 7.33 -10.61
N VAL A 231 22.85 7.64 -9.71
CA VAL A 231 21.45 7.24 -9.81
C VAL A 231 20.69 8.35 -10.53
N LEU A 232 20.41 8.15 -11.82
CA LEU A 232 19.77 9.13 -12.70
C LEU A 232 18.24 9.04 -12.67
N TYR A 233 17.68 8.79 -11.48
CA TYR A 233 16.25 8.63 -11.25
C TYR A 233 15.76 9.68 -10.27
N ARG A 234 14.63 10.32 -10.58
CA ARG A 234 13.99 11.33 -9.72
C ARG A 234 12.49 11.14 -9.71
N VAL A 235 11.87 11.40 -8.57
CA VAL A 235 10.42 11.48 -8.47
C VAL A 235 9.97 12.87 -8.89
N GLU A 236 9.04 12.94 -9.83
CA GLU A 236 8.48 14.17 -10.41
C GLU A 236 6.95 14.06 -10.46
N GLY A 237 6.27 15.18 -10.77
CA GLY A 237 4.83 15.18 -11.10
C GLY A 237 3.91 15.59 -9.94
N ARG A 238 2.82 16.29 -10.31
CA ARG A 238 1.74 16.74 -9.39
C ARG A 238 0.39 16.72 -10.12
N PRO A 239 -0.73 16.38 -9.44
CA PRO A 239 -0.80 15.86 -8.07
C PRO A 239 -0.34 14.39 -7.96
N ARG A 240 -0.28 13.66 -9.07
CA ARG A 240 0.23 12.28 -9.13
C ARG A 240 1.72 12.29 -9.41
N ARG A 241 2.47 11.52 -8.63
CA ARG A 241 3.92 11.37 -8.76
C ARG A 241 4.27 10.20 -9.65
N TYR A 242 5.40 10.31 -10.32
CA TYR A 242 6.01 9.26 -11.12
C TYR A 242 7.54 9.32 -10.99
N MET A 243 8.21 8.23 -11.32
CA MET A 243 9.67 8.20 -11.38
C MET A 243 10.13 8.47 -12.80
N ALA A 244 10.89 9.54 -13.01
CA ALA A 244 11.62 9.84 -14.24
C ALA A 244 13.01 9.21 -14.20
N ALA A 245 13.43 8.61 -15.29
CA ALA A 245 14.72 7.96 -15.47
C ALA A 245 15.34 8.41 -16.80
N ARG A 246 16.59 8.90 -16.74
CA ARG A 246 17.33 9.39 -17.91
C ARG A 246 18.71 8.76 -17.89
N ASP A 247 19.04 7.90 -18.86
CA ASP A 247 20.34 7.22 -18.91
C ASP A 247 21.07 7.50 -20.21
N SER A 248 22.39 7.64 -20.09
CA SER A 248 23.32 7.76 -21.21
C SER A 248 24.54 6.86 -21.08
N SER A 249 24.73 6.16 -19.95
CA SER A 249 25.98 5.39 -19.75
C SER A 249 26.05 4.41 -18.58
N HIS A 250 25.16 4.45 -17.58
CA HIS A 250 25.46 3.82 -16.29
C HIS A 250 24.78 2.46 -16.05
N SER A 251 23.63 2.19 -16.67
CA SER A 251 22.88 0.93 -16.53
C SER A 251 22.72 0.49 -15.07
N VAL A 252 21.93 1.26 -14.31
CA VAL A 252 21.68 1.01 -12.89
C VAL A 252 20.25 0.52 -12.71
N ILE A 253 20.12 -0.76 -12.35
CA ILE A 253 18.84 -1.32 -11.92
C ILE A 253 18.56 -0.83 -10.51
N LEU A 254 17.48 -0.06 -10.35
CA LEU A 254 16.94 0.26 -9.05
C LEU A 254 15.97 -0.82 -8.62
N GLY A 255 16.14 -1.35 -7.41
CA GLY A 255 15.22 -2.33 -6.84
C GLY A 255 14.53 -1.82 -5.59
N LYS A 256 13.30 -2.30 -5.40
CA LYS A 256 12.45 -2.07 -4.24
C LYS A 256 12.08 -3.40 -3.60
N PHE A 257 12.23 -3.49 -2.28
CA PHE A 257 11.72 -4.63 -1.52
C PHE A 257 10.22 -4.43 -1.34
N VAL A 258 9.45 -5.30 -1.99
CA VAL A 258 8.00 -5.35 -1.85
C VAL A 258 7.53 -6.78 -1.99
N HIS A 259 6.83 -7.25 -0.96
CA HIS A 259 6.50 -8.65 -0.76
C HIS A 259 4.98 -8.82 -0.83
N TRP A 260 4.49 -9.49 -1.87
CA TRP A 260 3.08 -9.86 -2.00
C TRP A 260 2.94 -11.32 -2.42
N ASN A 261 1.71 -11.83 -2.38
CA ASN A 261 1.38 -13.15 -2.87
C ASN A 261 0.94 -13.10 -4.36
N PRO A 262 1.79 -13.49 -5.32
CA PRO A 262 1.46 -13.47 -6.75
C PRO A 262 0.48 -14.57 -7.15
N ARG A 263 0.07 -15.47 -6.22
CA ARG A 263 -1.05 -16.40 -6.43
C ARG A 263 -2.40 -15.79 -6.07
N GLN A 264 -2.39 -14.77 -5.21
CA GLN A 264 -3.61 -14.06 -4.79
C GLN A 264 -3.82 -12.82 -5.66
N TYR A 265 -2.75 -12.10 -5.98
CA TYR A 265 -2.74 -10.94 -6.86
C TYR A 265 -1.83 -11.21 -8.09
N PRO A 266 -2.26 -12.06 -9.03
CA PRO A 266 -1.42 -12.47 -10.17
C PRO A 266 -1.38 -11.46 -11.32
N ILE A 267 -2.33 -10.52 -11.39
CA ILE A 267 -2.42 -9.58 -12.51
C ILE A 267 -1.68 -8.32 -12.15
N MET A 268 -0.59 -8.03 -12.83
CA MET A 268 0.17 -6.81 -12.62
C MET A 268 -0.19 -5.77 -13.66
N THR A 269 -0.36 -4.53 -13.22
CA THR A 269 -0.61 -3.38 -14.09
C THR A 269 0.29 -2.23 -13.71
N TRP A 270 0.70 -1.43 -14.68
CA TRP A 270 1.44 -0.20 -14.43
C TRP A 270 1.23 0.80 -15.55
N CYS A 271 1.70 2.02 -15.31
CA CYS A 271 1.78 3.07 -16.31
C CYS A 271 3.25 3.39 -16.59
N TRP A 272 3.58 3.55 -17.86
CA TRP A 272 4.88 4.06 -18.25
C TRP A 272 4.81 4.93 -19.49
N ARG A 273 5.84 5.73 -19.70
CA ARG A 273 6.00 6.60 -20.87
C ARG A 273 7.46 6.58 -21.26
N ALA A 274 7.76 6.38 -22.53
CA ALA A 274 9.09 6.64 -23.08
C ALA A 274 9.10 8.02 -23.77
N ALA A 275 10.12 8.83 -23.52
CA ALA A 275 10.38 10.06 -24.27
C ALA A 275 11.54 9.91 -25.26
N ALA A 276 12.46 8.97 -25.00
CA ALA A 276 13.53 8.61 -25.92
C ALA A 276 13.80 7.11 -25.85
N LEU A 277 14.03 6.51 -27.03
CA LEU A 277 14.42 5.11 -27.16
C LEU A 277 15.94 5.02 -27.40
N PRO A 278 16.64 4.06 -26.78
CA PRO A 278 18.05 3.82 -27.09
C PRO A 278 18.20 3.36 -28.54
N GLN A 279 19.05 4.03 -29.31
CA GLN A 279 19.18 3.81 -30.75
C GLN A 279 19.66 2.38 -31.04
N GLY A 280 18.90 1.66 -31.88
CA GLY A 280 19.24 0.28 -32.25
C GLY A 280 19.05 -0.75 -31.13
N GLY A 281 18.41 -0.38 -30.01
CA GLY A 281 18.18 -1.26 -28.87
C GLY A 281 17.49 -2.58 -29.26
N ASN A 282 18.10 -3.70 -28.86
CA ASN A 282 17.65 -5.06 -29.12
C ASN A 282 18.07 -5.99 -27.97
N GLU A 283 17.09 -6.51 -27.24
CA GLU A 283 17.29 -7.32 -26.04
C GLU A 283 17.99 -8.68 -26.27
N PHE A 284 18.08 -9.15 -27.53
CA PHE A 284 18.83 -10.36 -27.86
C PHE A 284 20.33 -10.13 -28.04
N LEU A 285 20.76 -8.89 -28.32
CA LEU A 285 22.14 -8.57 -28.67
C LEU A 285 22.92 -8.06 -27.47
N ASP A 286 24.15 -8.55 -27.28
CA ASP A 286 24.95 -8.19 -26.11
C ASP A 286 25.34 -6.71 -26.07
N ASP A 287 25.69 -6.18 -27.22
CA ASP A 287 26.14 -4.81 -27.50
C ASP A 287 24.99 -3.85 -27.81
N ALA A 288 23.74 -4.33 -27.83
CA ALA A 288 22.56 -3.49 -28.02
C ALA A 288 21.41 -3.79 -27.04
N ASN A 289 21.64 -4.54 -25.95
CA ASN A 289 20.59 -4.89 -24.96
C ASN A 289 20.22 -3.72 -24.05
N ASP A 290 19.68 -2.68 -24.67
CA ASP A 290 19.14 -1.49 -24.03
C ASP A 290 17.64 -1.41 -24.35
N SER A 291 16.87 -0.99 -23.34
CA SER A 291 15.42 -0.81 -23.43
C SER A 291 15.09 0.58 -22.90
N ALA A 292 14.12 1.26 -23.51
CA ALA A 292 13.68 2.57 -23.01
C ALA A 292 13.15 2.47 -21.58
N ALA A 293 12.37 1.42 -21.33
CA ALA A 293 11.84 1.10 -20.02
C ALA A 293 11.91 -0.40 -19.75
N GLY A 294 12.12 -0.75 -18.47
CA GLY A 294 12.26 -2.13 -18.02
C GLY A 294 11.70 -2.32 -16.62
N LEU A 295 10.79 -3.28 -16.46
CA LEU A 295 10.23 -3.69 -15.18
C LEU A 295 10.59 -5.14 -14.88
N TYR A 296 11.21 -5.38 -13.73
CA TYR A 296 11.58 -6.68 -13.23
C TYR A 296 10.65 -7.09 -12.11
N VAL A 297 10.11 -8.32 -12.17
CA VAL A 297 9.42 -8.97 -11.06
C VAL A 297 10.28 -10.11 -10.54
N ILE A 298 10.65 -10.04 -9.26
CA ILE A 298 11.56 -11.00 -8.62
C ILE A 298 10.74 -11.87 -7.66
N PHE A 299 10.50 -13.12 -8.05
CA PHE A 299 9.59 -14.02 -7.34
C PHE A 299 10.27 -14.72 -6.16
N SER A 300 11.45 -15.29 -6.39
CA SER A 300 12.17 -16.08 -5.40
C SER A 300 13.62 -16.26 -5.81
N LYS A 301 14.39 -17.02 -5.02
CA LYS A 301 15.70 -17.54 -5.41
C LYS A 301 15.64 -19.06 -5.42
N ASN A 302 16.35 -19.70 -6.34
CA ASN A 302 16.58 -21.14 -6.26
C ASN A 302 17.62 -21.47 -5.17
N TRP A 303 17.91 -22.75 -4.96
CA TRP A 303 18.86 -23.21 -3.94
C TRP A 303 20.30 -22.70 -4.17
N LEU A 304 20.65 -22.31 -5.40
CA LEU A 304 21.93 -21.68 -5.77
C LEU A 304 21.93 -20.16 -5.57
N GLY A 305 20.87 -19.58 -5.02
CA GLY A 305 20.73 -18.13 -4.83
C GLY A 305 20.40 -17.35 -6.10
N VAL A 306 20.14 -18.03 -7.22
CA VAL A 306 19.80 -17.40 -8.50
C VAL A 306 18.37 -16.89 -8.47
N PRO A 307 18.12 -15.61 -8.80
CA PRO A 307 16.77 -15.07 -8.86
C PRO A 307 15.91 -15.75 -9.93
N LYS A 308 14.70 -16.18 -9.54
CA LYS A 308 13.60 -16.47 -10.45
C LYS A 308 12.85 -15.17 -10.71
N GLN A 309 13.07 -14.60 -11.90
CA GLN A 309 12.57 -13.27 -12.23
C GLN A 309 12.19 -13.15 -13.71
N LEU A 310 11.25 -12.24 -13.99
CA LEU A 310 10.79 -11.87 -15.33
C LEU A 310 11.07 -10.38 -15.57
N LYS A 311 11.37 -10.01 -16.82
CA LYS A 311 11.56 -8.63 -17.27
C LYS A 311 10.46 -8.28 -18.29
N TYR A 312 9.85 -7.11 -18.16
CA TYR A 312 8.92 -6.52 -19.14
C TYR A 312 9.58 -5.27 -19.72
N VAL A 313 9.52 -5.09 -21.04
CA VAL A 313 10.27 -4.02 -21.72
C VAL A 313 9.45 -3.23 -22.73
N TRP A 314 9.78 -1.94 -22.83
CA TRP A 314 9.52 -1.12 -24.00
C TRP A 314 10.77 -1.19 -24.89
N SER A 315 10.70 -1.99 -25.96
CA SER A 315 11.83 -2.23 -26.86
C SER A 315 11.96 -1.14 -27.93
N THR A 316 13.16 -0.95 -28.47
CA THR A 316 13.36 -0.07 -29.63
C THR A 316 13.02 -0.79 -30.94
N THR A 317 13.44 -2.04 -31.10
CA THR A 317 13.41 -2.74 -32.40
C THR A 317 12.63 -4.06 -32.41
N LEU A 318 12.45 -4.72 -31.26
CA LEU A 318 11.75 -6.00 -31.20
C LEU A 318 10.23 -5.78 -31.24
N PRO A 319 9.45 -6.55 -32.01
CA PRO A 319 8.00 -6.43 -32.03
C PRO A 319 7.36 -6.68 -30.66
N GLU A 320 6.24 -6.02 -30.38
CA GLU A 320 5.39 -6.33 -29.24
C GLU A 320 4.97 -7.81 -29.25
N GLY A 321 4.89 -8.43 -28.07
CA GLY A 321 4.62 -9.86 -27.92
C GLY A 321 5.85 -10.75 -28.06
N THR A 322 7.02 -10.20 -28.42
CA THR A 322 8.28 -10.95 -28.43
C THR A 322 8.62 -11.43 -27.02
N VAL A 323 8.91 -12.73 -26.89
CA VAL A 323 9.35 -13.34 -25.63
C VAL A 323 10.67 -14.05 -25.83
N GLY A 324 11.68 -13.66 -25.04
CA GLY A 324 13.04 -14.12 -25.26
C GLY A 324 13.87 -14.23 -23.99
N ARG A 325 15.05 -14.80 -24.14
CA ARG A 325 16.07 -14.85 -23.11
C ARG A 325 17.41 -14.85 -23.79
N ARG A 326 18.33 -14.02 -23.29
CA ARG A 326 19.72 -14.02 -23.75
C ARG A 326 20.41 -15.34 -23.43
N ASP A 327 21.29 -15.76 -24.33
CA ASP A 327 22.12 -16.96 -24.18
C ASP A 327 23.29 -16.71 -23.21
N LYS A 328 22.94 -16.37 -21.96
CA LYS A 328 23.87 -16.25 -20.85
C LYS A 328 23.25 -16.81 -19.59
N ILE A 329 24.10 -17.39 -18.76
CA ILE A 329 23.72 -17.96 -17.47
C ILE A 329 23.02 -16.89 -16.61
N PHE A 330 21.93 -17.28 -15.94
CA PHE A 330 21.17 -16.46 -14.98
C PHE A 330 20.54 -15.17 -15.53
N ARG A 331 20.38 -15.03 -16.85
CA ARG A 331 19.60 -13.92 -17.43
C ARG A 331 18.09 -14.16 -17.28
N PRO A 332 17.30 -13.13 -16.95
CA PRO A 332 15.84 -13.24 -16.92
C PRO A 332 15.28 -13.51 -18.32
N TRP A 333 14.11 -14.12 -18.36
CA TRP A 333 13.23 -14.01 -19.52
C TRP A 333 12.70 -12.59 -19.63
N PHE A 334 12.65 -12.06 -20.85
CA PHE A 334 12.03 -10.78 -21.14
C PHE A 334 10.79 -10.94 -22.02
N PHE A 335 9.84 -10.04 -21.82
CA PHE A 335 8.60 -9.91 -22.58
C PHE A 335 8.54 -8.48 -23.12
N VAL A 336 8.43 -8.32 -24.43
CA VAL A 336 8.17 -7.02 -25.06
C VAL A 336 6.68 -6.76 -24.99
N VAL A 337 6.31 -5.76 -24.18
CA VAL A 337 4.90 -5.36 -23.96
C VAL A 337 4.57 -4.02 -24.64
N GLU A 338 5.60 -3.29 -25.08
CA GLU A 338 5.47 -2.09 -25.90
C GLU A 338 6.72 -1.97 -26.79
N SER A 339 6.61 -1.36 -27.96
CA SER A 339 7.71 -1.29 -28.91
C SER A 339 7.70 -0.06 -29.81
N GLY A 340 8.90 0.47 -30.04
CA GLY A 340 9.13 1.49 -31.04
C GLY A 340 8.46 2.83 -30.72
N ALA A 341 8.30 3.65 -31.76
CA ALA A 341 8.01 5.07 -31.63
C ALA A 341 6.52 5.43 -31.58
N ALA A 342 5.61 4.48 -31.79
CA ALA A 342 4.17 4.76 -32.00
C ALA A 342 3.51 5.47 -30.80
N ASN A 343 3.92 5.09 -29.59
CA ASN A 343 3.40 5.64 -28.33
C ASN A 343 4.40 6.56 -27.60
N LEU A 344 5.48 7.00 -28.26
CA LEU A 344 6.43 7.94 -27.66
C LEU A 344 5.72 9.21 -27.15
N GLY A 345 6.15 9.66 -25.97
CA GLY A 345 5.59 10.82 -25.28
C GLY A 345 4.23 10.60 -24.63
N LYS A 346 3.60 9.43 -24.80
CA LYS A 346 2.29 9.10 -24.22
C LYS A 346 2.43 8.13 -23.05
N TRP A 347 1.54 8.26 -22.06
CA TRP A 347 1.41 7.27 -21.00
C TRP A 347 0.67 6.03 -21.53
N THR A 348 1.34 4.89 -21.53
CA THR A 348 0.79 3.58 -21.89
C THR A 348 0.45 2.81 -20.62
N PHE A 349 -0.69 2.11 -20.65
CA PHE A 349 -1.18 1.26 -19.58
C PHE A 349 -0.93 -0.21 -19.92
N GLU A 350 -0.24 -0.90 -19.02
CA GLU A 350 0.14 -2.29 -19.23
C GLU A 350 -0.62 -3.22 -18.31
N VAL A 351 -0.91 -4.44 -18.80
CA VAL A 351 -1.54 -5.52 -18.03
C VAL A 351 -0.85 -6.84 -18.35
N VAL A 352 -0.35 -7.55 -17.34
CA VAL A 352 0.28 -8.85 -17.50
C VAL A 352 -0.17 -9.86 -16.45
N ASP A 353 -0.15 -11.13 -16.84
CA ASP A 353 -0.45 -12.25 -15.95
C ASP A 353 0.84 -12.88 -15.42
N LEU A 354 1.23 -12.51 -14.20
CA LEU A 354 2.46 -12.98 -13.58
C LEU A 354 2.46 -14.50 -13.33
N GLU A 355 1.32 -15.09 -12.97
CA GLU A 355 1.25 -16.52 -12.70
C GLU A 355 1.35 -17.33 -14.01
N LYS A 356 0.70 -16.87 -15.08
CA LYS A 356 0.82 -17.45 -16.43
C LYS A 356 2.26 -17.38 -16.91
N HIS A 357 2.86 -16.19 -16.95
CA HIS A 357 4.23 -16.02 -17.44
C HIS A 357 5.26 -16.77 -16.56
N HIS A 358 5.07 -16.80 -15.24
CA HIS A 358 5.91 -17.59 -14.35
C HIS A 358 5.86 -19.08 -14.71
N ARG A 359 4.65 -19.64 -14.91
CA ARG A 359 4.49 -21.05 -15.28
C ARG A 359 5.15 -21.36 -16.63
N GLU A 360 4.97 -20.50 -17.62
CA GLU A 360 5.52 -20.69 -18.97
C GLU A 360 7.05 -20.63 -19.01
N LYS A 361 7.67 -19.73 -18.24
CA LYS A 361 9.11 -19.42 -18.40
C LYS A 361 10.00 -19.77 -17.22
N LEU A 362 9.44 -19.85 -16.01
CA LEU A 362 10.16 -20.19 -14.78
C LEU A 362 9.75 -21.53 -14.17
N GLY A 363 8.67 -22.13 -14.69
CA GLY A 363 8.14 -23.43 -14.31
C GLY A 363 7.35 -23.41 -13.00
N GLY A 364 6.22 -24.13 -12.99
CA GLY A 364 5.38 -24.30 -11.81
C GLY A 364 4.71 -23.01 -11.31
N ARG A 365 4.14 -23.07 -10.11
CA ARG A 365 3.50 -21.92 -9.45
C ARG A 365 4.54 -21.03 -8.76
N PRO A 366 4.38 -19.70 -8.79
CA PRO A 366 5.27 -18.79 -8.05
C PRO A 366 5.18 -19.04 -6.55
N ALA A 367 6.19 -18.62 -5.77
CA ALA A 367 6.09 -18.65 -4.31
C ALA A 367 4.94 -17.76 -3.79
N LYS A 368 4.45 -17.98 -2.57
CA LYS A 368 3.39 -17.14 -1.94
C LYS A 368 3.89 -15.77 -1.47
N ARG A 369 5.17 -15.47 -1.69
CA ARG A 369 5.84 -14.24 -1.29
C ARG A 369 6.91 -13.91 -2.31
N THR A 370 6.77 -12.78 -2.98
CA THR A 370 7.80 -12.22 -3.88
C THR A 370 8.98 -11.65 -3.09
N ILE A 371 10.09 -11.36 -3.78
CA ILE A 371 11.23 -10.64 -3.21
C ILE A 371 11.07 -9.13 -3.43
N GLY A 372 10.66 -8.71 -4.62
CA GLY A 372 10.57 -7.30 -4.94
C GLY A 372 10.45 -7.00 -6.42
N LEU A 373 10.63 -5.73 -6.73
CA LEU A 373 10.58 -5.16 -8.07
C LEU A 373 11.94 -4.57 -8.45
N GLY A 374 12.19 -4.46 -9.75
CA GLY A 374 13.32 -3.70 -10.28
C GLY A 374 12.88 -2.83 -11.46
N LEU A 375 13.49 -1.66 -11.62
CA LEU A 375 13.27 -0.76 -12.74
C LEU A 375 14.59 -0.44 -13.43
N LEU A 376 14.55 -0.32 -14.75
CA LEU A 376 15.72 -0.03 -15.58
C LEU A 376 15.35 0.73 -16.84
N THR A 377 15.84 1.95 -16.96
CA THR A 377 16.05 2.64 -18.22
C THR A 377 17.53 2.51 -18.58
N ASP A 378 17.83 2.01 -19.77
CA ASP A 378 19.18 1.57 -20.14
C ASP A 378 19.57 2.12 -21.51
N ALA A 379 20.77 2.70 -21.61
CA ALA A 379 21.35 3.19 -22.88
C ALA A 379 22.87 2.95 -22.96
N ASN A 380 23.43 2.09 -22.10
CA ASN A 380 24.87 1.97 -21.98
C ASN A 380 25.50 1.09 -23.08
N SER A 381 24.82 0.02 -23.50
CA SER A 381 25.34 -0.91 -24.52
C SER A 381 25.37 -0.24 -25.89
N THR A 382 24.28 0.43 -26.25
CA THR A 382 24.09 1.21 -27.48
C THR A 382 24.87 2.52 -27.48
N ARG A 383 25.39 2.96 -26.32
CA ARG A 383 26.09 4.25 -26.12
C ARG A 383 25.26 5.43 -26.63
N SER A 384 23.96 5.38 -26.33
CA SER A 384 22.99 6.35 -26.83
C SER A 384 22.28 7.04 -25.66
N TYR A 385 21.00 7.35 -25.80
CA TYR A 385 20.19 7.99 -24.77
C TYR A 385 18.84 7.28 -24.64
N ALA A 386 18.41 7.07 -23.40
CA ALA A 386 17.08 6.55 -23.09
C ALA A 386 16.44 7.40 -22.01
N GLU A 387 15.13 7.63 -22.16
CA GLU A 387 14.35 8.36 -21.18
C GLU A 387 12.98 7.74 -21.03
N ALA A 388 12.65 7.36 -19.80
CA ALA A 388 11.34 6.82 -19.47
C ALA A 388 10.84 7.25 -18.09
N TYR A 389 9.56 7.06 -17.92
CA TYR A 389 8.80 7.44 -16.75
C TYR A 389 7.95 6.26 -16.29
N TYR A 390 7.86 6.03 -14.98
CA TYR A 390 7.15 4.90 -14.37
C TYR A 390 6.16 5.41 -13.33
N ALA A 391 4.94 4.88 -13.34
CA ALA A 391 3.88 5.28 -12.43
C ALA A 391 2.98 4.09 -12.05
N ASP A 392 2.42 4.16 -10.85
CA ASP A 392 1.29 3.33 -10.37
C ASP A 392 1.43 1.82 -10.63
N LEU A 393 2.42 1.20 -10.01
CA LEU A 393 2.57 -0.24 -10.09
C LEU A 393 1.55 -0.90 -9.15
N ARG A 394 0.62 -1.69 -9.71
CA ARG A 394 -0.44 -2.37 -8.97
C ARG A 394 -0.49 -3.85 -9.29
N VAL A 395 -1.00 -4.64 -8.34
CA VAL A 395 -1.36 -6.04 -8.58
C VAL A 395 -2.80 -6.29 -8.17
N TRP A 396 -3.53 -7.07 -8.96
CA TRP A 396 -4.97 -7.29 -8.87
C TRP A 396 -5.27 -8.76 -8.68
N THR A 397 -6.39 -9.05 -8.03
CA THR A 397 -6.94 -10.40 -7.96
C THR A 397 -7.29 -10.89 -9.37
N ARG A 398 -7.26 -12.22 -9.54
CA ARG A 398 -7.76 -12.85 -10.76
C ARG A 398 -9.22 -12.46 -11.03
N GLU A 399 -10.03 -12.49 -9.98
CA GLU A 399 -11.47 -12.22 -10.04
C GLU A 399 -11.78 -10.83 -10.59
N ALA A 400 -11.03 -9.80 -10.18
CA ALA A 400 -11.19 -8.45 -10.71
C ALA A 400 -10.85 -8.36 -12.20
N PHE A 401 -9.83 -9.08 -12.65
CA PHE A 401 -9.44 -9.11 -14.05
C PHE A 401 -10.47 -9.87 -14.92
N ASP A 402 -10.83 -11.09 -14.53
CA ASP A 402 -11.80 -11.91 -15.26
C ASP A 402 -13.19 -11.26 -15.27
N GLY A 403 -13.51 -10.49 -14.23
CA GLY A 403 -14.73 -9.68 -14.13
C GLY A 403 -14.67 -8.31 -14.80
N GLY A 404 -13.60 -7.97 -15.53
CA GLY A 404 -13.49 -6.71 -16.29
C GLY A 404 -13.35 -5.44 -15.44
N ARG A 405 -12.95 -5.55 -14.16
CA ARG A 405 -12.82 -4.43 -13.21
C ARG A 405 -11.43 -3.79 -13.19
N VAL A 406 -10.45 -4.36 -13.91
CA VAL A 406 -9.13 -3.75 -14.09
C VAL A 406 -9.24 -2.61 -15.10
N VAL A 407 -9.15 -1.37 -14.61
CA VAL A 407 -9.28 -0.16 -15.43
C VAL A 407 -7.92 0.51 -15.66
N ASN A 408 -7.77 1.15 -16.82
CA ASN A 408 -6.62 2.01 -17.11
C ASN A 408 -6.57 3.13 -16.07
N HIS A 409 -5.47 3.17 -15.31
CA HIS A 409 -5.27 4.14 -14.26
C HIS A 409 -4.15 5.14 -14.57
N CYS A 410 -3.80 5.34 -15.84
CA CYS A 410 -2.79 6.33 -16.24
C CYS A 410 -3.34 7.77 -16.36
N GLY A 411 -4.67 7.93 -16.37
CA GLY A 411 -5.32 9.24 -16.49
C GLY A 411 -4.92 10.22 -15.38
N GLY A 412 -4.62 11.48 -15.74
CA GLY A 412 -4.20 12.51 -14.78
C GLY A 412 -2.72 12.45 -14.37
N LEU A 413 -1.91 11.56 -14.96
CA LEU A 413 -0.46 11.70 -14.93
C LEU A 413 -0.03 12.85 -15.84
N SER A 414 0.76 13.79 -15.31
CA SER A 414 1.23 14.92 -16.11
C SER A 414 2.26 14.47 -17.16
N VAL A 415 2.31 15.23 -18.25
CA VAL A 415 3.35 15.13 -19.26
C VAL A 415 4.24 16.35 -19.05
N SER A 416 5.32 16.22 -18.28
CA SER A 416 6.34 17.28 -18.28
C SER A 416 7.03 17.25 -19.64
N ASN A 417 6.93 18.36 -20.38
CA ASN A 417 7.84 18.65 -21.49
C ASN A 417 9.08 19.23 -20.84
N GLY A 418 10.13 18.42 -20.68
CA GLY A 418 11.39 18.87 -20.10
C GLY A 418 12.08 19.91 -20.97
N ALA A 419 11.67 21.18 -20.89
CA ALA A 419 12.56 22.28 -21.15
C ALA A 419 13.37 22.51 -19.86
N TYR A 420 14.38 21.67 -19.63
CA TYR A 420 15.46 22.06 -18.74
C TYR A 420 16.28 23.11 -19.52
N SER A 421 15.94 24.38 -19.35
CA SER A 421 16.84 25.47 -19.69
C SER A 421 18.10 25.28 -18.87
N GLY A 422 19.22 24.99 -19.55
CA GLY A 422 20.53 25.01 -18.91
C GLY A 422 20.76 26.41 -18.35
N GLU A 423 20.75 26.53 -17.03
CA GLU A 423 21.32 27.68 -16.36
C GLU A 423 22.80 27.40 -16.10
N ASN A 424 23.59 28.28 -16.69
CA ASN A 424 25.03 28.38 -16.66
C ASN A 424 25.61 28.20 -15.25
N SER A 425 26.50 27.23 -15.11
CA SER A 425 27.64 27.36 -14.22
C SER A 425 28.64 28.33 -14.86
N GLN A 426 28.80 29.51 -14.27
CA GLN A 426 30.09 30.20 -14.24
C GLN A 426 30.87 29.72 -13.02
#